data_AF-A0A965PV16-F1
#
_entry.id   AF-A0A965PV16-F1
#
_cell.length_a   1.000
_cell.length_b   1.000
_cell.length_c   1.000
_cell.angle_alpha   90.00
_cell.angle_beta   90.00
_cell.angle_gamma   90.00
#
_symmetry.space_group_name_H-M   'P 1'
#
loop_
_entity.id
_entity.type
_entity.pdbx_description
1 polymer ?
#
loop_
_entity_poly.entity_id
_entity_poly.type
_entity_poly.pdbx_seq_one_letter_code
_entity_poly.pdbx_strand_id
1 'polypeptide(L)'
;MSAANAVVRKAFNMSSNGFLEVQWYLFAATFLLASGYTLMRQEHVKIDVISGRFSKRTQVWIDIIGICVFLFPFVIVIIKLAMPLVINAYVTQEVSSNAGGLIRWPVFALLPAGVLLLGIQAVSELIKRIAFLQGLIPDPTKKQGSKTPEEELAEFLLQKEVAAREAAQMGARP
;
A
#
# COMPACT_ATOMS: atom_id res chain seq x y z
N MET A 1 2.29 -18.47 49.06
CA MET A 1 3.05 -18.20 47.81
C MET A 1 2.24 -18.44 46.52
N SER A 2 1.22 -19.31 46.50
CA SER A 2 0.37 -19.52 45.31
C SER A 2 -0.56 -18.36 44.94
N ALA A 3 -1.05 -17.57 45.91
CA ALA A 3 -1.87 -16.39 45.63
C ALA A 3 -1.07 -15.27 44.95
N ALA A 4 0.15 -15.00 45.41
CA ALA A 4 1.06 -14.04 44.77
C ALA A 4 1.47 -14.48 43.35
N ASN A 5 1.77 -15.77 43.14
CA ASN A 5 2.07 -16.29 41.80
C ASN A 5 0.84 -16.25 40.86
N ALA A 6 -0.37 -16.47 41.38
CA ALA A 6 -1.61 -16.31 40.62
C ALA A 6 -1.91 -14.85 40.27
N VAL A 7 -1.61 -13.91 41.17
CA VAL A 7 -1.74 -12.46 40.94
C VAL A 7 -0.71 -11.96 39.94
N VAL A 8 0.56 -12.37 40.06
CA VAL A 8 1.61 -12.02 39.09
C VAL A 8 1.27 -12.60 37.71
N ARG A 9 0.84 -13.86 37.63
CA ARG A 9 0.39 -14.45 36.36
C ARG A 9 -0.85 -13.74 35.82
N LYS A 10 -1.81 -13.35 36.65
CA LYS A 10 -3.03 -12.66 36.21
C LYS A 10 -2.81 -11.17 35.92
N ALA A 11 -1.78 -10.53 36.46
CA ALA A 11 -1.40 -9.16 36.12
C ALA A 11 -0.50 -9.11 34.87
N PHE A 12 0.49 -10.01 34.77
CA PHE A 12 1.44 -10.04 33.65
C PHE A 12 0.95 -10.82 32.41
N ASN A 13 0.11 -11.87 32.51
CA ASN A 13 -0.55 -12.44 31.31
C ASN A 13 -1.70 -11.56 30.79
N MET A 14 -2.33 -10.76 31.65
CA MET A 14 -3.44 -9.88 31.26
C MET A 14 -2.94 -8.63 30.55
N SER A 15 -1.68 -8.26 30.74
CA SER A 15 -1.00 -7.24 29.94
C SER A 15 -0.59 -7.73 28.55
N SER A 16 -0.36 -9.04 28.35
CA SER A 16 0.20 -9.59 27.09
C SER A 16 -0.84 -9.61 25.96
N ASN A 17 -2.04 -10.11 26.21
CA ASN A 17 -3.06 -10.27 25.16
C ASN A 17 -3.60 -8.93 24.64
N GLY A 18 -3.82 -7.94 25.53
CA GLY A 18 -4.24 -6.60 25.11
C GLY A 18 -3.17 -5.89 24.27
N PHE A 19 -1.88 -6.04 24.63
CA PHE A 19 -0.77 -5.50 23.84
C PHE A 19 -0.66 -6.17 22.46
N LEU A 20 -0.87 -7.49 22.41
CA LEU A 20 -0.92 -8.22 21.15
C LEU A 20 -2.09 -7.75 20.27
N GLU A 21 -3.28 -7.52 20.84
CA GLU A 21 -4.41 -6.95 20.09
C GLU A 21 -4.09 -5.58 19.51
N VAL A 22 -3.50 -4.69 20.32
CA VAL A 22 -3.04 -3.37 19.85
C VAL A 22 -2.04 -3.52 18.70
N GLN A 23 -1.12 -4.47 18.77
CA GLN A 23 -0.17 -4.74 17.68
C GLN A 23 -0.90 -5.12 16.39
N TRP A 24 -1.89 -6.03 16.46
CA TRP A 24 -2.71 -6.40 15.30
C TRP A 24 -3.53 -5.22 14.77
N TYR A 25 -4.03 -4.37 15.66
CA TYR A 25 -4.83 -3.19 15.33
C TYR A 25 -3.98 -2.17 14.56
N LEU A 26 -2.78 -1.88 15.06
CA LEU A 26 -1.80 -0.99 14.43
C LEU A 26 -1.26 -1.57 13.12
N PHE A 27 -1.05 -2.88 13.06
CA PHE A 27 -0.66 -3.55 11.83
C PHE A 27 -1.73 -3.36 10.76
N ALA A 28 -2.99 -3.71 11.05
CA ALA A 28 -4.10 -3.52 10.12
C ALA A 28 -4.26 -2.04 9.71
N ALA A 29 -4.17 -1.11 10.68
CA ALA A 29 -4.22 0.33 10.41
C ALA A 29 -3.15 0.76 9.40
N THR A 30 -1.92 0.31 9.59
CA THR A 30 -0.79 0.68 8.73
C THR A 30 -1.03 0.23 7.30
N PHE A 31 -1.45 -1.02 7.07
CA PHE A 31 -1.71 -1.52 5.72
C PHE A 31 -2.91 -0.84 5.05
N LEU A 32 -4.00 -0.67 5.79
CA LEU A 32 -5.23 -0.07 5.27
C LEU A 32 -5.01 1.40 4.89
N LEU A 33 -4.32 2.16 5.73
CA LEU A 33 -3.98 3.56 5.45
C LEU A 33 -2.90 3.68 4.36
N ALA A 34 -1.90 2.80 4.36
CA ALA A 34 -0.85 2.82 3.34
C ALA A 34 -1.35 2.41 1.95
N SER A 35 -2.45 1.63 1.84
CA SER A 35 -2.97 1.15 0.56
C SER A 35 -3.26 2.29 -0.44
N GLY A 36 -3.90 3.37 0.01
CA GLY A 36 -4.14 4.57 -0.80
C GLY A 36 -2.83 5.27 -1.19
N TYR A 37 -1.85 5.33 -0.28
CA TYR A 37 -0.54 5.90 -0.56
C TYR A 37 0.25 5.10 -1.60
N THR A 38 0.22 3.76 -1.53
CA THR A 38 0.85 2.88 -2.52
C THR A 38 0.23 3.08 -3.91
N LEU A 39 -1.10 3.26 -3.98
CA LEU A 39 -1.78 3.57 -5.23
C LEU A 39 -1.32 4.93 -5.79
N MET A 40 -1.14 5.94 -4.93
CA MET A 40 -0.60 7.25 -5.30
C MET A 40 0.82 7.18 -5.86
N ARG A 41 1.68 6.32 -5.30
CA ARG A 41 3.04 6.10 -5.80
C ARG A 41 3.11 5.24 -7.06
N GLN A 42 1.98 4.73 -7.54
CA GLN A 42 1.91 3.80 -8.66
C GLN A 42 2.79 2.55 -8.44
N GLU A 43 2.89 2.13 -7.18
CA GLU A 43 3.60 0.91 -6.76
C GLU A 43 2.65 -0.29 -6.65
N HIS A 44 1.40 -0.13 -7.06
CA HIS A 44 0.50 -1.26 -7.21
C HIS A 44 1.00 -2.15 -8.36
N VAL A 45 0.91 -3.47 -8.16
CA VAL A 45 1.31 -4.45 -9.16
C VAL A 45 0.37 -4.32 -10.36
N LYS A 46 0.78 -3.54 -11.35
CA LYS A 46 0.15 -3.54 -12.67
C LYS A 46 0.63 -4.75 -13.44
N ILE A 47 -0.11 -5.11 -14.48
CA ILE A 47 0.32 -6.14 -15.43
C ILE A 47 1.41 -5.52 -16.34
N ASP A 48 2.55 -5.18 -15.75
CA ASP A 48 3.63 -4.41 -16.41
C ASP A 48 4.26 -5.17 -17.58
N VAL A 49 4.28 -6.51 -17.52
CA VAL A 49 4.81 -7.38 -18.58
C VAL A 49 3.95 -7.32 -19.86
N ILE A 50 2.63 -7.16 -19.71
CA ILE A 50 1.71 -7.11 -20.85
C ILE A 50 1.52 -5.66 -21.31
N SER A 51 1.43 -4.71 -20.36
CA SER A 51 1.25 -3.29 -20.66
C SER A 51 2.43 -2.72 -21.44
N GLY A 52 3.67 -3.15 -21.16
CA GLY A 52 4.89 -2.70 -21.83
C GLY A 52 4.93 -2.95 -23.35
N ARG A 53 4.10 -3.87 -23.87
CA ARG A 53 3.99 -4.15 -25.32
C ARG A 53 2.97 -3.26 -26.03
N PHE A 54 2.12 -2.56 -25.29
CA PHE A 54 1.05 -1.73 -25.84
C PHE A 54 1.42 -0.24 -25.86
N SER A 55 0.77 0.52 -26.75
CA SER A 55 0.89 1.98 -26.79
C SER A 55 0.46 2.62 -25.48
N LYS A 56 1.02 3.79 -25.14
CA LYS A 56 0.69 4.52 -23.90
C LYS A 56 -0.81 4.82 -23.75
N ARG A 57 -1.51 5.12 -24.85
CA ARG A 57 -2.96 5.34 -24.82
C ARG A 57 -3.72 4.06 -24.45
N THR A 58 -3.30 2.91 -24.97
CA THR A 58 -3.90 1.61 -24.63
C THR A 58 -3.65 1.25 -23.16
N GLN A 59 -2.44 1.47 -22.65
CA GLN A 59 -2.12 1.26 -21.23
C GLN A 59 -3.04 2.08 -20.32
N VAL A 60 -3.26 3.36 -20.66
CA VAL A 60 -4.15 4.24 -19.90
C VAL A 60 -5.61 3.79 -19.96
N TRP A 61 -6.09 3.31 -21.09
CA TRP A 61 -7.44 2.72 -21.19
C TRP A 61 -7.60 1.48 -20.32
N ILE A 62 -6.60 0.60 -20.28
CA ILE A 62 -6.60 -0.58 -19.41
C ILE A 62 -6.66 -0.15 -17.94
N ASP A 63 -5.88 0.85 -17.54
CA ASP A 63 -5.93 1.40 -16.17
C ASP A 63 -7.32 1.96 -15.82
N ILE A 64 -7.94 2.73 -16.71
CA ILE A 64 -9.29 3.29 -16.51
C ILE A 64 -10.31 2.17 -16.30
N ILE A 65 -10.31 1.16 -17.18
CA ILE A 65 -11.24 0.03 -17.10
C ILE A 65 -10.97 -0.76 -15.81
N GLY A 66 -9.70 -0.95 -15.44
CA GLY A 66 -9.27 -1.55 -14.19
C GLY A 66 -9.88 -0.86 -12.97
N ILE A 67 -9.76 0.46 -12.91
CA ILE A 67 -10.32 1.28 -11.83
C ILE A 67 -11.86 1.17 -11.79
N CYS A 68 -12.51 1.29 -12.95
CA CYS A 68 -13.97 1.31 -13.03
C CYS A 68 -14.63 -0.04 -12.75
N VAL A 69 -14.07 -1.13 -13.26
CA VAL A 69 -14.70 -2.46 -13.24
C VAL A 69 -14.24 -3.32 -12.06
N PHE A 70 -13.03 -3.09 -11.54
CA PHE A 70 -12.51 -3.89 -10.43
C PHE A 70 -12.42 -3.07 -9.14
N LEU A 71 -11.76 -1.91 -9.17
CA LEU A 71 -11.46 -1.17 -7.95
C LEU A 71 -12.70 -0.52 -7.34
N PHE A 72 -13.54 0.18 -8.11
CA PHE A 72 -14.75 0.79 -7.55
C PHE A 72 -15.76 -0.23 -7.02
N PRO A 73 -16.10 -1.31 -7.75
CA PRO A 73 -17.00 -2.34 -7.21
C PRO A 73 -16.44 -2.96 -5.93
N PHE A 74 -15.13 -3.22 -5.88
CA PHE A 74 -14.47 -3.69 -4.67
C PHE A 74 -14.63 -2.72 -3.48
N VAL A 75 -14.33 -1.43 -3.69
CA VAL A 75 -14.47 -0.39 -2.66
C VAL A 75 -15.91 -0.32 -2.14
N ILE A 76 -16.89 -0.31 -3.04
CA ILE A 76 -18.31 -0.22 -2.70
C ILE A 76 -18.77 -1.45 -1.91
N VAL A 77 -18.43 -2.66 -2.38
CA VAL A 77 -18.82 -3.91 -1.72
C VAL A 77 -18.22 -4.00 -0.33
N ILE A 78 -16.94 -3.70 -0.17
CA ILE A 78 -16.27 -3.75 1.13
C ILE A 78 -16.89 -2.75 2.10
N ILE A 79 -17.12 -1.50 1.68
CA ILE A 79 -17.77 -0.50 2.55
C ILE A 79 -19.18 -0.95 2.96
N LYS A 80 -19.96 -1.48 2.01
CA LYS A 80 -21.33 -1.96 2.28
C LYS A 80 -21.35 -3.11 3.29
N LEU A 81 -20.40 -4.03 3.20
CA LEU A 81 -20.29 -5.18 4.11
C LEU A 81 -19.68 -4.81 5.46
N ALA A 82 -18.71 -3.89 5.47
CA ALA A 82 -18.02 -3.49 6.69
C ALA A 82 -18.88 -2.56 7.57
N MET A 83 -19.66 -1.65 6.99
CA MET A 83 -20.45 -0.69 7.75
C MET A 83 -21.39 -1.29 8.82
N PRO A 84 -22.19 -2.33 8.54
CA PRO A 84 -23.02 -2.94 9.59
C PRO A 84 -22.17 -3.53 10.72
N LEU A 85 -20.98 -4.07 10.43
CA LEU A 85 -20.07 -4.56 11.48
C LEU A 85 -19.57 -3.44 12.38
N VAL A 86 -19.21 -2.27 11.79
CA VAL A 86 -18.79 -1.10 12.56
C VAL A 86 -19.92 -0.58 13.44
N ILE A 87 -21.11 -0.40 12.85
CA ILE A 87 -22.27 0.14 13.57
C ILE A 87 -22.66 -0.79 14.70
N ASN A 88 -22.73 -2.10 14.46
CA ASN A 88 -23.06 -3.07 15.49
C ASN A 88 -22.03 -3.02 16.62
N ALA A 89 -20.73 -3.10 16.33
CA ALA A 89 -19.69 -3.04 17.36
C ALA A 89 -19.67 -1.71 18.13
N TYR A 90 -20.05 -0.60 17.48
CA TYR A 90 -20.19 0.71 18.12
C TYR A 90 -21.40 0.76 19.06
N VAL A 91 -22.55 0.24 18.63
CA VAL A 91 -23.78 0.23 19.45
C VAL A 91 -23.65 -0.74 20.62
N THR A 92 -23.13 -1.94 20.39
CA THR A 92 -22.97 -2.97 21.42
C THR A 92 -21.79 -2.72 22.35
N GLN A 93 -20.94 -1.74 22.03
CA GLN A 93 -19.67 -1.46 22.72
C GLN A 93 -18.87 -2.76 22.91
N GLU A 94 -18.77 -3.55 21.84
CA GLU A 94 -18.18 -4.86 21.88
C GLU A 94 -16.70 -4.81 22.28
N VAL A 95 -16.38 -5.54 23.35
CA VAL A 95 -15.02 -5.70 23.86
C VAL A 95 -14.51 -7.08 23.46
N SER A 96 -13.21 -7.17 23.17
CA SER A 96 -12.59 -8.45 22.89
C SER A 96 -12.76 -9.43 24.06
N SER A 97 -13.08 -10.68 23.74
CA SER A 97 -13.27 -11.78 24.69
C SER A 97 -11.96 -12.23 25.36
N ASN A 98 -10.83 -11.67 24.94
CA ASN A 98 -9.53 -11.91 25.57
C ASN A 98 -9.40 -11.14 26.89
N ALA A 99 -8.62 -11.68 27.82
CA ALA A 99 -8.33 -11.01 29.09
C ALA A 99 -7.60 -9.67 28.82
N GLY A 100 -8.20 -8.55 29.25
CA GLY A 100 -7.70 -7.21 28.95
C GLY A 100 -8.06 -6.68 27.54
N GLY A 101 -9.08 -7.29 26.90
CA GLY A 101 -9.48 -7.04 25.53
C GLY A 101 -9.85 -5.59 25.22
N LEU A 102 -9.53 -5.15 23.99
CA LEU A 102 -9.84 -3.81 23.53
C LEU A 102 -11.26 -3.70 22.98
N ILE A 103 -11.76 -2.47 22.96
CA ILE A 103 -12.97 -2.13 22.24
C ILE A 103 -12.76 -2.35 20.73
N ARG A 104 -13.68 -3.08 20.08
CA ARG A 104 -13.49 -3.59 18.71
C ARG A 104 -13.84 -2.59 17.62
N TRP A 105 -14.77 -1.68 17.89
CA TRP A 105 -15.29 -0.77 16.85
C TRP A 105 -14.21 0.08 16.16
N PRO A 106 -13.12 0.56 16.80
CA PRO A 106 -12.10 1.36 16.12
C PRO A 106 -11.42 0.58 14.98
N VAL A 107 -11.20 -0.72 15.16
CA VAL A 107 -10.59 -1.56 14.12
C VAL A 107 -11.55 -1.89 13.01
N PHE A 108 -12.80 -2.17 13.36
CA PHE A 108 -13.81 -2.34 12.33
C PHE A 108 -14.00 -1.05 11.53
N ALA A 109 -13.86 0.13 12.14
CA ALA A 109 -13.91 1.43 11.48
C ALA A 109 -12.69 1.71 10.59
N LEU A 110 -11.51 1.17 10.93
CA LEU A 110 -10.29 1.32 10.11
C LEU A 110 -10.44 0.70 8.72
N LEU A 111 -11.19 -0.41 8.60
CA LEU A 111 -11.43 -1.10 7.33
C LEU A 111 -12.16 -0.20 6.30
N PRO A 112 -13.39 0.28 6.54
CA PRO A 112 -14.06 1.18 5.60
C PRO A 112 -13.31 2.51 5.45
N ALA A 113 -12.62 3.01 6.49
CA ALA A 113 -11.82 4.22 6.37
C ALA A 113 -10.66 4.05 5.38
N GLY A 114 -9.87 2.99 5.49
CA GLY A 114 -8.75 2.72 4.58
C GLY A 114 -9.22 2.45 3.15
N VAL A 115 -10.29 1.68 2.99
CA VAL A 115 -10.88 1.39 1.67
C VAL A 115 -11.51 2.64 1.04
N LEU A 116 -12.09 3.53 1.85
CA LEU A 116 -12.58 4.83 1.38
C LEU A 116 -11.43 5.73 0.91
N LEU A 117 -10.33 5.79 1.65
CA LEU A 117 -9.12 6.52 1.23
C LEU A 117 -8.57 5.96 -0.09
N LEU A 118 -8.54 4.65 -0.24
CA LEU A 118 -8.19 3.99 -1.50
C LEU A 118 -9.15 4.41 -2.64
N GLY A 119 -10.45 4.47 -2.37
CA GLY A 119 -11.47 4.94 -3.32
C GLY A 119 -11.28 6.40 -3.73
N ILE A 120 -10.97 7.30 -2.79
CA ILE A 120 -10.66 8.70 -3.08
C ILE A 120 -9.42 8.79 -3.98
N GLN A 121 -8.39 8.00 -3.68
CA GLN A 121 -7.20 7.95 -4.52
C GLN A 121 -7.49 7.38 -5.91
N ALA A 122 -8.38 6.39 -6.02
CA ALA A 122 -8.82 5.85 -7.31
C ALA A 122 -9.48 6.92 -8.19
N VAL A 123 -10.30 7.79 -7.60
CA VAL A 123 -10.91 8.95 -8.30
C VAL A 123 -9.83 9.90 -8.80
N SER A 124 -8.86 10.25 -7.94
CA SER A 124 -7.73 11.12 -8.33
C SER A 124 -6.95 10.53 -9.51
N GLU A 125 -6.64 9.24 -9.45
CA GLU A 125 -5.94 8.56 -10.54
C GLU A 125 -6.79 8.54 -11.82
N LEU A 126 -8.09 8.24 -11.74
CA LEU A 126 -9.01 8.23 -12.88
C LEU A 126 -9.05 9.59 -13.61
N ILE A 127 -9.18 10.69 -12.85
CA ILE A 127 -9.20 12.04 -13.41
C ILE A 127 -7.90 12.32 -14.20
N LYS A 128 -6.73 11.96 -13.65
CA LYS A 128 -5.44 12.14 -14.35
C LYS A 128 -5.39 11.34 -15.65
N ARG A 129 -5.90 10.10 -15.69
CA ARG A 129 -5.90 9.28 -16.93
C ARG A 129 -6.80 9.91 -18.00
N ILE A 130 -7.97 10.40 -17.61
CA ILE A 130 -8.89 11.08 -18.52
C ILE A 130 -8.25 12.37 -19.06
N ALA A 131 -7.63 13.19 -18.19
CA ALA A 131 -6.93 14.40 -18.59
C ALA A 131 -5.76 14.13 -19.56
N PHE A 132 -5.02 13.04 -19.37
CA PHE A 132 -3.97 12.61 -20.29
C PHE A 132 -4.53 12.21 -21.66
N LEU A 133 -5.65 11.46 -21.71
CA LEU A 133 -6.30 11.10 -22.97
C LEU A 133 -6.83 12.32 -23.73
N GLN A 134 -7.21 13.38 -23.01
CA GLN A 134 -7.61 14.68 -23.56
C GLN A 134 -6.40 15.56 -23.97
N GLY A 135 -5.17 15.15 -23.66
CA GLY A 135 -3.95 15.91 -23.95
C GLY A 135 -3.73 17.12 -23.04
N LEU A 136 -4.41 17.19 -21.89
CA LEU A 136 -4.35 18.33 -20.96
C LEU A 136 -3.13 18.26 -20.02
N ILE A 137 -2.59 17.06 -19.78
CA ILE A 137 -1.45 16.84 -18.89
C ILE A 137 -0.42 15.88 -19.51
N PRO A 138 0.86 15.97 -19.14
CA PRO A 138 1.87 14.96 -19.47
C PRO A 138 1.57 13.61 -18.83
N ASP A 139 2.21 12.54 -19.33
CA ASP A 139 1.98 11.15 -18.90
C ASP A 139 2.05 11.00 -17.37
N PRO A 140 0.91 10.76 -16.70
CA PRO A 140 0.86 10.64 -15.25
C PRO A 140 1.47 9.32 -14.75
N THR A 141 1.81 8.40 -15.66
CA THR A 141 2.38 7.08 -15.33
C THR A 141 3.90 7.04 -15.34
N LYS A 142 4.58 8.14 -15.71
CA LYS A 142 6.04 8.23 -15.59
C LYS A 142 6.43 8.35 -14.12
N LYS A 143 7.20 7.39 -13.61
CA LYS A 143 7.84 7.48 -12.28
C LYS A 143 8.77 8.69 -12.25
N GLN A 144 8.54 9.62 -11.33
CA GLN A 144 9.51 10.68 -11.02
C GLN A 144 10.76 9.99 -10.44
N GLY A 145 11.84 9.95 -11.23
CA GLY A 145 13.15 9.42 -10.81
C GLY A 145 13.57 8.08 -11.43
N SER A 146 12.82 7.47 -12.34
CA SER A 146 13.37 6.37 -13.15
C SER A 146 14.30 6.97 -14.20
N LYS A 147 15.60 6.67 -14.12
CA LYS A 147 16.56 7.01 -15.16
C LYS A 147 16.04 6.49 -16.49
N THR A 148 16.10 7.32 -17.53
CA THR A 148 15.77 6.87 -18.88
C THR A 148 16.67 5.69 -19.24
N PRO A 149 16.23 4.76 -20.11
CA PRO A 149 17.10 3.66 -20.57
C PRO A 149 18.42 4.16 -21.15
N GLU A 150 18.42 5.38 -21.70
CA GLU A 150 19.61 6.08 -22.18
C GLU A 150 20.54 6.51 -21.04
N GLU A 151 20.00 7.03 -19.93
CA GLU A 151 20.75 7.37 -18.73
C GLU A 151 21.31 6.11 -18.03
N GLU A 152 20.55 5.01 -17.96
CA GLU A 152 21.04 3.73 -17.42
C GLU A 152 22.16 3.15 -18.29
N LEU A 153 22.02 3.22 -19.61
CA LEU A 153 23.05 2.79 -20.56
C LEU A 153 24.31 3.67 -20.46
N ALA A 154 24.14 4.99 -20.39
CA ALA A 154 25.24 5.93 -20.24
C ALA A 154 26.03 5.65 -18.94
N GLU A 155 25.35 5.42 -17.82
CA GLU A 155 26.01 5.03 -16.57
C GLU A 155 26.72 3.68 -16.67
N PHE A 156 26.11 2.68 -17.32
CA PHE A 156 26.74 1.39 -17.53
C PHE A 156 28.02 1.50 -18.38
N LEU A 157 27.97 2.29 -19.45
CA LEU A 157 29.14 2.56 -20.30
C LEU A 157 30.23 3.32 -19.53
N LEU A 158 29.85 4.33 -18.75
CA LEU A 158 30.78 5.07 -17.89
C LEU A 158 31.41 4.16 -16.82
N GLN A 159 30.63 3.31 -16.17
CA GLN A 159 31.15 2.32 -15.21
C GLN A 159 32.13 1.36 -15.87
N LYS A 160 31.81 0.87 -17.08
CA LYS A 160 32.67 -0.02 -17.84
C LYS A 160 33.97 0.68 -18.26
N GLU A 161 33.90 1.95 -18.65
CA GLU A 161 35.07 2.74 -19.02
C GLU A 161 35.96 3.05 -17.81
N VAL A 162 35.37 3.44 -16.67
CA VAL A 162 36.10 3.65 -15.41
C VAL A 162 36.78 2.36 -14.95
N ALA A 163 36.06 1.23 -14.95
CA ALA A 163 36.62 -0.07 -14.59
C ALA A 163 37.75 -0.50 -15.54
N ALA A 164 37.62 -0.23 -16.85
CA ALA A 164 38.69 -0.48 -17.82
C ALA A 164 39.92 0.40 -17.60
N ARG A 165 39.73 1.69 -17.27
CA ARG A 165 40.82 2.62 -16.92
C ARG A 165 41.52 2.23 -15.63
N GLU A 166 40.79 1.81 -14.60
CA GLU A 166 41.34 1.32 -13.34
C GLU A 166 42.11 0.01 -13.52
N ALA A 167 41.60 -0.94 -14.32
CA ALA A 167 42.30 -2.17 -14.65
C ALA A 167 43.60 -1.91 -15.44
N ALA A 168 43.58 -0.96 -16.38
CA ALA A 168 44.78 -0.55 -17.11
C ALA A 168 45.81 0.14 -16.19
N GLN A 169 45.37 0.90 -15.18
CA GLN A 169 46.25 1.49 -14.18
C GLN A 169 46.80 0.47 -13.18
N MET A 170 46.03 -0.57 -12.84
CA MET A 170 46.47 -1.67 -11.96
C MET A 170 47.43 -2.64 -12.65
N GLY A 171 47.27 -2.89 -13.96
CA GLY A 171 48.19 -3.69 -14.77
C GLY A 171 49.51 -2.98 -15.13
N ALA A 172 49.61 -1.67 -14.88
CA ALA A 172 50.79 -0.85 -15.15
C ALA A 172 51.65 -0.57 -13.90
N ARG A 173 51.33 -1.16 -12.74
CA ARG A 173 52.21 -1.13 -11.56
C ARG A 173 53.15 -2.34 -11.57
N PRO A 174 54.47 -2.13 -11.71
CA PRO A 174 55.47 -3.21 -11.62
C PRO A 174 55.59 -3.79 -10.21
#